data_AF-A0A914D598-F1
#
_entry.id   AF-A0A914D598-F1
#
_cell.length_a   1.000
_cell.length_b   1.000
_cell.length_c   1.000
_cell.angle_alpha   90.00
_cell.angle_beta   90.00
_cell.angle_gamma   90.00
#
_symmetry.space_group_name_H-M   'P 1'
#
loop_
_entity.id
_entity.type
_entity.pdbx_description
1 polymer ?
#
loop_
_entity_poly.entity_id
_entity_poly.type
_entity_poly.pdbx_seq_one_letter_code
_entity_poly.pdbx_strand_id
1 'polypeptide(L)'
;MTQDAMSIAVDALRLNFNNVNLLLNGTRQPLISTSYDNNSFRLTISPVLFLKAGNTYELEFNYTGLINDYTTGGLFYSYWKNEQWIRPDNGYIIATYFELGSGARSVFPCFDDPSFKAQFTVTLIYPSSFQALGNTNPSSVPVPYSYVSCMYWVVPKVCGILS
;
A
#
# COMPACT_ATOMS: atom_id res chain seq x y z
N MET A 1 20.63 -1.11 18.07
CA MET A 1 21.40 -2.30 17.63
C MET A 1 20.56 -3.03 16.62
N THR A 2 21.07 -3.24 15.41
CA THR A 2 20.46 -4.15 14.43
C THR A 2 20.78 -5.58 14.85
N GLN A 3 19.76 -6.43 14.93
CA GLN A 3 19.90 -7.84 15.32
C GLN A 3 19.60 -8.74 14.12
N ASP A 4 20.21 -9.93 14.12
CA ASP A 4 19.85 -10.96 13.16
C ASP A 4 18.40 -11.41 13.41
N ALA A 5 17.69 -11.77 12.34
CA ALA A 5 16.29 -12.15 12.41
C ALA A 5 16.00 -13.44 11.64
N MET A 6 15.08 -14.24 12.17
CA MET A 6 14.58 -15.46 11.51
C MET A 6 13.42 -15.19 10.57
N SER A 7 12.72 -14.07 10.75
CA SER A 7 11.56 -13.71 9.95
C SER A 7 11.37 -12.19 9.94
N ILE A 8 10.58 -11.73 8.97
CA ILE A 8 10.07 -10.36 8.90
C ILE A 8 8.55 -10.43 8.99
N ALA A 9 7.95 -9.52 9.73
CA ALA A 9 6.51 -9.39 9.80
C ALA A 9 6.08 -7.98 9.40
N VAL A 10 5.09 -7.88 8.50
CA VAL A 10 4.48 -6.61 8.07
C VAL A 10 2.99 -6.63 8.38
N ASP A 11 2.42 -5.46 8.67
CA ASP A 11 0.98 -5.29 8.84
C ASP A 11 0.29 -5.32 7.47
N ALA A 12 -0.77 -6.11 7.37
CA ALA A 12 -1.60 -6.23 6.17
C ALA A 12 -3.03 -6.61 6.56
N LEU A 13 -4.02 -5.93 6.01
CA LEU A 13 -5.43 -6.13 6.34
C LEU A 13 -6.23 -6.40 5.06
N ARG A 14 -6.83 -7.59 4.95
CA ARG A 14 -7.70 -7.97 3.83
C ARG A 14 -7.03 -7.83 2.45
N LEU A 15 -5.73 -8.12 2.40
CA LEU A 15 -4.96 -8.23 1.17
C LEU A 15 -4.82 -9.70 0.77
N ASN A 16 -4.95 -9.99 -0.52
CA ASN A 16 -4.73 -11.32 -1.07
C ASN A 16 -3.40 -11.35 -1.82
N PHE A 17 -2.43 -12.10 -1.31
CA PHE A 17 -1.08 -12.17 -1.84
C PHE A 17 -0.95 -13.26 -2.91
N ASN A 18 -0.68 -12.84 -4.15
CA ASN A 18 -0.37 -13.74 -5.26
C ASN A 18 1.09 -14.21 -5.20
N ASN A 19 2.00 -13.30 -4.86
CA ASN A 19 3.43 -13.59 -4.74
C ASN A 19 4.08 -12.66 -3.72
N VAL A 20 5.07 -13.19 -3.00
CA VAL A 20 5.89 -12.47 -2.03
C VAL A 20 7.34 -12.91 -2.23
N ASN A 21 8.21 -11.97 -2.56
CA ASN A 21 9.65 -12.23 -2.69
C ASN A 21 10.43 -11.42 -1.65
N LEU A 22 11.50 -12.04 -1.16
CA LEU A 22 12.55 -11.37 -0.41
C LEU A 22 13.79 -11.30 -1.30
N LEU A 23 14.41 -10.13 -1.42
CA LEU A 23 15.62 -9.94 -2.19
C LEU A 23 16.74 -9.38 -1.29
N LEU A 24 17.96 -9.79 -1.60
CA LEU A 24 19.18 -9.22 -1.06
C LEU A 24 20.05 -8.82 -2.25
N ASN A 25 20.37 -7.53 -2.37
CA ASN A 25 21.12 -6.98 -3.52
C ASN A 25 20.52 -7.41 -4.87
N GLY A 26 19.19 -7.31 -5.00
CA GLY A 26 18.45 -7.73 -6.21
C GLY A 26 18.36 -9.24 -6.44
N THR A 27 18.94 -10.08 -5.58
CA THR A 27 18.89 -11.55 -5.71
C THR A 27 17.81 -12.13 -4.80
N ARG A 28 16.86 -12.87 -5.38
CA ARG A 28 15.80 -13.55 -4.62
C ARG A 28 16.36 -14.55 -3.63
N GLN A 29 15.91 -14.44 -2.39
CA GLN A 29 16.23 -15.33 -1.29
C GLN A 29 15.16 -16.41 -1.17
N PRO A 30 15.54 -17.68 -0.95
CA PRO A 30 14.58 -18.76 -0.77
C PRO A 30 13.80 -18.57 0.54
N LEU A 31 12.49 -18.80 0.47
CA LEU A 31 11.57 -18.72 1.60
C LEU A 31 11.15 -20.12 2.04
N ILE A 32 11.08 -20.34 3.35
CA ILE A 32 10.45 -21.51 3.96
C ILE A 32 8.93 -21.38 3.81
N SER A 33 8.41 -20.21 4.18
CA SER A 33 6.98 -19.94 4.14
C SER A 33 6.66 -18.45 4.18
N THR A 34 5.44 -18.15 3.74
CA THR A 34 4.78 -16.85 3.92
C THR A 34 3.41 -17.12 4.54
N SER A 35 3.19 -16.68 5.77
CA SER A 35 1.98 -16.96 6.53
C SER A 35 1.24 -15.69 6.85
N TYR A 36 -0.01 -15.60 6.43
CA TYR A 36 -0.90 -14.50 6.79
C TYR A 36 -1.80 -14.89 7.95
N ASP A 37 -1.79 -14.09 9.02
CA ASP A 37 -2.67 -14.26 10.18
C ASP A 37 -3.79 -13.21 10.15
N ASN A 38 -5.02 -13.70 9.98
CA ASN A 38 -6.24 -12.88 9.94
C ASN A 38 -6.57 -12.23 11.29
N ASN A 39 -6.08 -12.75 12.42
CA ASN A 39 -6.40 -12.20 13.74
C ASN A 39 -5.47 -11.03 14.11
N SER A 40 -4.18 -11.17 13.81
CA SER A 40 -3.18 -10.13 14.06
C SER A 40 -2.98 -9.18 12.89
N PHE A 41 -3.64 -9.43 11.74
CA PHE A 41 -3.51 -8.67 10.50
C PHE A 41 -2.05 -8.52 10.07
N ARG A 42 -1.33 -9.65 10.07
CA ARG A 42 0.12 -9.67 9.90
C ARG A 42 0.54 -10.75 8.92
N LEU A 43 1.36 -10.36 7.96
CA LEU A 43 2.04 -11.27 7.05
C LEU A 43 3.46 -11.52 7.57
N THR A 44 3.78 -12.79 7.85
CA THR A 44 5.12 -13.21 8.27
C THR A 44 5.84 -13.90 7.11
N ILE A 45 7.04 -13.43 6.81
CA ILE A 45 7.95 -13.96 5.79
C ILE A 45 9.11 -14.65 6.50
N SER A 46 9.27 -15.95 6.26
CA SER A 46 10.29 -16.79 6.90
C SER A 46 11.30 -17.27 5.87
N PRO A 47 12.47 -16.61 5.71
CA PRO A 47 13.53 -17.06 4.82
C PRO A 47 14.20 -18.36 5.30
N VAL A 48 14.82 -19.10 4.38
CA VAL A 48 15.62 -20.29 4.72
C VAL A 48 16.89 -19.92 5.48
N LEU A 49 17.47 -18.76 5.16
CA LEU A 49 18.67 -18.24 5.80
C LEU A 49 18.32 -17.10 6.74
N PHE A 50 19.03 -17.01 7.86
CA PHE A 50 18.92 -15.89 8.78
C PHE A 50 19.20 -14.56 8.07
N LEU A 51 18.36 -13.58 8.38
CA LEU A 51 18.55 -12.20 7.96
C LEU A 51 19.65 -11.61 8.83
N LYS A 52 20.80 -11.36 8.22
CA LYS A 52 21.93 -10.73 8.90
C LYS A 52 21.70 -9.25 9.10
N ALA A 53 22.03 -8.77 10.29
CA ALA A 53 22.07 -7.36 10.65
C ALA A 53 23.01 -6.57 9.72
N GLY A 54 22.64 -5.32 9.42
CA GLY A 54 23.44 -4.43 8.58
C GLY A 54 23.18 -4.56 7.07
N ASN A 55 22.48 -5.60 6.62
CA ASN A 55 22.06 -5.73 5.23
C ASN A 55 20.76 -4.98 4.96
N THR A 56 20.63 -4.46 3.74
CA THR A 56 19.37 -3.96 3.19
C THR A 56 18.68 -5.07 2.42
N TYR A 57 17.46 -5.39 2.81
CA TYR A 57 16.60 -6.35 2.12
C TYR A 57 15.46 -5.62 1.44
N GLU A 58 15.03 -6.14 0.30
CA GLU A 58 13.87 -5.65 -0.44
C GLU A 58 12.75 -6.69 -0.34
N LEU A 59 11.54 -6.21 -0.09
CA LEU A 59 10.34 -7.05 -0.08
C LEU A 59 9.48 -6.64 -1.28
N GLU A 60 9.19 -7.62 -2.14
CA GLU A 60 8.28 -7.44 -3.26
C GLU A 60 6.98 -8.18 -2.97
N PHE A 61 5.86 -7.48 -3.13
CA PHE A 61 4.53 -8.04 -2.95
C PHE A 61 3.73 -7.86 -4.23
N ASN A 62 3.20 -8.95 -4.76
CA ASN A 62 2.14 -8.94 -5.75
C ASN A 62 0.86 -9.37 -5.05
N TYR A 63 -0.12 -8.46 -4.97
CA TYR A 63 -1.34 -8.68 -4.21
C TYR A 63 -2.52 -7.93 -4.83
N THR A 64 -3.72 -8.31 -4.40
CA THR A 64 -4.96 -7.57 -4.62
C THR A 64 -5.56 -7.16 -3.28
N GLY A 65 -6.36 -6.10 -3.31
CA GLY A 65 -7.05 -5.56 -2.13
C GLY A 65 -8.44 -5.05 -2.51
N LEU A 66 -9.19 -4.62 -1.50
CA LEU A 66 -10.53 -4.08 -1.69
C LEU A 66 -10.50 -2.55 -1.73
N ILE A 67 -11.36 -1.97 -2.57
CA ILE A 67 -11.76 -0.57 -2.44
C ILE A 67 -12.95 -0.57 -1.48
N ASN A 68 -12.76 0.01 -0.31
CA ASN A 68 -13.75 0.02 0.76
C ASN A 68 -14.82 1.09 0.54
N ASP A 69 -15.85 1.07 1.39
CA ASP A 69 -16.69 2.24 1.64
C ASP A 69 -15.94 3.27 2.51
N TYR A 70 -16.40 4.53 2.49
CA TYR A 70 -15.78 5.62 3.25
C TYR A 70 -15.66 5.36 4.75
N THR A 71 -16.62 4.68 5.38
CA THR A 71 -16.64 4.49 6.85
C THR A 71 -15.59 3.49 7.33
N THR A 72 -15.12 2.62 6.43
CA THR A 72 -14.07 1.63 6.71
C THR A 72 -12.65 2.22 6.65
N GLY A 73 -12.46 3.32 5.91
CA GLY A 73 -11.14 3.94 5.66
C GLY A 73 -10.25 3.14 4.71
N GLY A 74 -8.95 3.44 4.70
CA GLY A 74 -8.00 2.87 3.73
C GLY A 74 -8.21 3.48 2.34
N LEU A 75 -8.16 2.66 1.29
CA LEU A 75 -8.57 3.04 -0.06
C LEU A 75 -10.09 2.85 -0.15
N PHE A 76 -10.83 3.89 -0.46
CA PHE A 76 -12.29 3.85 -0.52
C PHE A 76 -12.82 4.60 -1.74
N TYR A 77 -14.07 4.29 -2.11
CA TYR A 77 -14.81 5.06 -3.10
C TYR A 77 -15.88 5.92 -2.44
N SER A 78 -16.15 7.07 -3.03
CA SER A 78 -17.27 7.93 -2.67
C SER A 78 -17.88 8.53 -3.93
N TYR A 79 -19.10 9.04 -3.81
CA TYR A 79 -19.82 9.68 -4.90
C TYR A 79 -20.52 10.93 -4.37
N TRP A 80 -20.66 11.95 -5.22
CA TRP A 80 -21.46 13.13 -4.88
C TRP A 80 -22.79 13.10 -5.63
N LYS A 81 -23.86 13.48 -4.94
CA LYS A 81 -25.16 13.77 -5.56
C LYS A 81 -25.25 15.26 -5.78
N ASN A 82 -25.45 15.69 -7.02
CA ASN A 82 -25.75 17.09 -7.32
C ASN A 82 -27.26 17.23 -7.50
N GLU A 83 -27.90 18.16 -6.77
CA GLU A 83 -29.37 18.27 -6.70
C GLU A 83 -30.04 18.62 -8.05
N GLN A 84 -29.28 19.02 -9.07
CA GLN A 84 -29.82 19.55 -10.33
C GLN A 84 -29.62 18.68 -11.58
N TRP A 85 -28.99 17.51 -11.53
CA TRP A 85 -28.85 16.68 -12.74
C TRP A 85 -29.05 15.19 -12.50
N ILE A 86 -30.20 14.72 -12.99
CA ILE A 86 -30.45 13.34 -13.40
C ILE A 86 -29.53 13.08 -14.60
N ARG A 87 -28.29 12.66 -14.36
CA ARG A 87 -27.51 11.88 -15.31
C ARG A 87 -27.08 10.57 -14.64
N PRO A 88 -26.97 9.46 -15.39
CA PRO A 88 -26.44 8.19 -14.86
C PRO A 88 -24.94 8.27 -14.49
N ASP A 89 -24.32 9.42 -14.71
CA ASP A 89 -22.87 9.64 -14.72
C ASP A 89 -22.41 10.21 -13.36
N ASN A 90 -22.88 9.61 -12.25
CA ASN A 90 -22.49 10.00 -10.89
C ASN A 90 -20.97 10.11 -10.83
N GLY A 91 -20.46 11.28 -10.46
CA GLY A 91 -19.03 11.45 -10.29
C GLY A 91 -18.57 10.58 -9.12
N TYR A 92 -17.68 9.64 -9.40
CA TYR A 92 -17.04 8.80 -8.38
C TYR A 92 -15.65 9.36 -8.10
N ILE A 93 -15.26 9.35 -6.83
CA ILE A 93 -13.87 9.50 -6.41
C ILE A 93 -13.39 8.18 -5.82
N ILE A 94 -12.12 7.88 -6.05
CA ILE A 94 -11.36 6.92 -5.25
C ILE A 94 -10.36 7.74 -4.47
N ALA A 95 -10.35 7.57 -3.15
CA ALA A 95 -9.50 8.35 -2.26
C ALA A 95 -8.94 7.46 -1.14
N THR A 96 -7.92 7.95 -0.46
CA THR A 96 -7.29 7.27 0.66
C THR A 96 -7.53 8.03 1.96
N TYR A 97 -7.91 7.34 3.02
CA TYR A 97 -7.93 7.87 4.38
C TYR A 97 -7.29 6.87 5.35
N PHE A 98 -6.02 7.10 5.68
CA PHE A 98 -5.21 6.15 6.45
C PHE A 98 -5.26 6.34 7.97
N GLU A 99 -5.84 7.42 8.47
CA GLU A 99 -6.01 7.63 9.92
C GLU A 99 -7.27 6.94 10.46
N LEU A 100 -8.21 6.57 9.59
CA LEU A 100 -9.48 5.96 9.95
C LEU A 100 -9.45 4.44 9.76
N GLY A 101 -9.95 3.72 10.76
CA GLY A 101 -10.34 2.31 10.66
C GLY A 101 -9.22 1.39 10.16
N SER A 102 -9.37 0.89 8.94
CA SER A 102 -8.50 -0.13 8.33
C SER A 102 -7.08 0.38 7.99
N GLY A 103 -6.86 1.69 7.99
CA GLY A 103 -5.54 2.33 7.85
C GLY A 103 -4.77 2.00 6.57
N ALA A 104 -3.47 2.34 6.56
CA ALA A 104 -2.57 2.08 5.43
C ALA A 104 -2.39 0.58 5.14
N ARG A 105 -2.38 -0.26 6.19
CA ARG A 105 -2.25 -1.72 6.11
C ARG A 105 -3.31 -2.41 5.25
N SER A 106 -4.43 -1.74 4.99
CA SER A 106 -5.50 -2.25 4.11
C SER A 106 -5.30 -1.94 2.62
N VAL A 107 -4.32 -1.11 2.29
CA VAL A 107 -4.01 -0.69 0.92
C VAL A 107 -2.69 -1.27 0.46
N PHE A 108 -1.69 -1.32 1.33
CA PHE A 108 -0.42 -1.97 1.06
C PHE A 108 0.18 -2.57 2.34
N PRO A 109 0.99 -3.65 2.23
CA PRO A 109 1.70 -4.20 3.38
C PRO A 109 2.75 -3.21 3.89
N CYS A 110 2.72 -2.88 5.17
CA CYS A 110 3.62 -1.86 5.74
C CYS A 110 3.97 -2.15 7.19
N PHE A 111 4.96 -1.42 7.72
CA PHE A 111 5.19 -1.35 9.16
C PHE A 111 4.35 -0.19 9.70
N ASP A 112 3.18 -0.50 10.26
CA ASP A 112 2.18 0.51 10.66
C ASP A 112 2.41 0.99 12.12
N ASP A 113 3.66 1.34 12.44
CA ASP A 113 4.06 2.05 13.67
C ASP A 113 4.74 3.41 13.39
N PRO A 114 4.33 4.51 14.06
CA PRO A 114 4.84 5.89 13.86
C PRO A 114 6.35 6.07 13.87
N SER A 115 7.06 5.18 14.54
CA SER A 115 8.52 5.21 14.63
C SER A 115 9.21 4.82 13.32
N PHE A 116 8.54 4.11 12.41
CA PHE A 116 9.08 3.69 11.12
C PHE A 116 8.74 4.69 10.01
N LYS A 117 9.64 5.64 9.78
CA LYS A 117 9.52 6.58 8.67
C LYS A 117 10.11 6.00 7.38
N ALA A 118 9.40 6.18 6.27
CA ALA A 118 9.85 5.78 4.95
C ALA A 118 9.46 6.83 3.89
N GLN A 119 10.20 6.84 2.79
CA GLN A 119 9.81 7.55 1.57
C GLN A 119 9.03 6.59 0.68
N PHE A 120 7.98 7.09 0.06
CA PHE A 120 7.12 6.30 -0.82
C PHE A 120 7.16 6.87 -2.23
N THR A 121 7.21 6.00 -3.23
CA THR A 121 6.97 6.36 -4.63
C THR A 121 5.74 5.59 -5.07
N VAL A 122 4.70 6.31 -5.48
CA VAL A 122 3.40 5.73 -5.81
C VAL A 122 3.15 5.88 -7.30
N THR A 123 2.86 4.76 -7.96
CA THR A 123 2.41 4.76 -9.36
C THR A 123 0.96 4.33 -9.40
N LEU A 124 0.11 5.17 -10.01
CA LEU A 124 -1.31 4.90 -10.21
C LEU A 124 -1.60 4.69 -11.69
N ILE A 125 -2.36 3.66 -12.01
CA ILE A 125 -2.89 3.40 -13.35
C ILE A 125 -4.40 3.60 -13.28
N TYR A 126 -4.94 4.50 -14.10
CA TYR A 126 -6.37 4.87 -14.03
C TYR A 126 -6.94 5.24 -15.41
N PRO A 127 -8.27 5.12 -15.62
CA PRO A 127 -8.89 5.43 -16.90
C PRO A 127 -8.72 6.90 -17.29
N SER A 128 -8.66 7.19 -18.60
CA SER A 128 -8.39 8.54 -19.10
C SER A 128 -9.42 9.62 -18.75
N SER A 129 -10.58 9.21 -18.26
CA SER A 129 -11.66 10.09 -17.77
C SER A 129 -11.43 10.61 -16.34
N PHE A 130 -10.41 10.12 -15.63
CA PHE A 130 -10.08 10.53 -14.27
C PHE A 130 -8.82 11.40 -14.23
N GLN A 131 -8.57 12.01 -13.08
CA GLN A 131 -7.35 12.74 -12.77
C GLN A 131 -6.79 12.22 -11.44
N ALA A 132 -5.48 11.93 -11.39
CA ALA A 132 -4.81 11.58 -10.16
C ALA A 132 -4.41 12.82 -9.35
N LEU A 133 -4.69 12.80 -8.06
CA LEU A 133 -4.27 13.83 -7.08
C LEU A 133 -3.49 13.16 -5.94
N GLY A 134 -2.55 13.89 -5.34
CA GLY A 134 -1.69 13.36 -4.28
C GLY A 134 -0.84 14.44 -3.64
N ASN A 135 0.06 14.02 -2.74
CA ASN A 135 0.86 14.94 -1.93
C ASN A 135 1.87 15.78 -2.73
N THR A 136 2.24 15.31 -3.92
CA THR A 136 3.08 16.07 -4.87
C THR A 136 2.43 16.07 -6.25
N ASN A 137 2.87 17.01 -7.09
CA ASN A 137 2.40 17.09 -8.46
C ASN A 137 2.77 15.80 -9.22
N PRO A 138 1.79 15.07 -9.78
CA PRO A 138 2.07 13.86 -10.53
C PRO A 138 2.78 14.17 -11.85
N SER A 139 3.75 13.33 -12.20
CA SER A 139 4.19 13.18 -13.58
C SER A 139 3.32 12.11 -14.24
N SER A 140 2.56 12.48 -15.27
CA SER A 140 1.57 11.60 -15.91
C SER A 140 1.94 11.32 -17.35
N VAL A 141 1.87 10.05 -17.75
CA VAL A 141 2.14 9.59 -19.12
C VAL A 141 0.90 8.86 -19.65
N PRO A 142 0.36 9.25 -20.82
CA PRO A 142 -0.77 8.53 -21.43
C PRO A 142 -0.35 7.12 -21.90
N VAL A 143 -1.25 6.17 -21.72
CA VAL A 143 -1.19 4.81 -22.28
C VAL A 143 -2.53 4.47 -22.95
N PRO A 144 -2.66 3.42 -23.78
CA PRO A 144 -3.93 3.11 -24.42
C PRO A 144 -5.08 3.00 -23.40
N TYR A 145 -6.12 3.82 -23.56
CA TYR A 145 -7.32 3.92 -22.71
C TYR A 145 -7.10 4.30 -21.24
N SER A 146 -5.88 4.68 -20.82
CA SER A 146 -5.57 5.00 -19.42
C SER A 146 -4.43 6.02 -19.30
N TYR A 147 -4.19 6.51 -18.09
CA TYR A 147 -2.95 7.20 -17.73
C TYR A 147 -2.20 6.38 -16.70
N VAL A 148 -0.87 6.49 -16.77
CA VAL A 148 0.03 6.08 -15.69
C VAL A 148 0.58 7.35 -15.08
N SER A 149 0.28 7.59 -13.80
CA SER A 149 0.85 8.73 -13.06
C SER A 149 1.77 8.23 -11.98
N CYS A 150 2.96 8.83 -11.92
CA CYS A 150 3.92 8.63 -10.84
C CYS A 150 3.93 9.87 -9.93
N MET A 151 3.77 9.64 -8.63
CA MET A 151 3.80 10.63 -7.58
C MET A 151 4.85 10.27 -6.55
N TYR A 152 5.61 11.27 -6.10
CA TYR A 152 6.58 11.09 -5.03
C TYR A 152 5.96 11.49 -3.71
N TRP A 153 6.03 10.60 -2.74
CA TRP A 153 5.51 10.81 -1.40
C TRP A 153 6.69 10.85 -0.44
N VAL A 154 7.24 12.05 -0.22
CA VAL A 154 8.08 12.28 0.95
C VAL A 154 7.13 12.49 2.12
N VAL A 155 6.66 11.40 2.74
CA VAL A 155 5.75 11.48 3.88
C VAL A 155 6.59 11.81 5.12
N PRO A 156 6.51 13.04 5.69
CA PRO A 156 7.37 13.38 6.82
C PRO A 156 6.93 12.64 8.10
N LYS A 157 5.63 12.29 8.19
CA LYS A 157 4.95 11.74 9.38
C LYS A 157 3.55 11.12 9.09
N VAL A 158 3.41 10.06 8.31
CA VAL A 158 2.17 9.26 8.38
C VAL A 158 2.52 7.80 8.53
N CYS A 159 2.88 7.52 9.77
CA CYS A 159 2.47 6.32 10.46
C CYS A 159 1.98 6.83 11.83
N GLY A 160 0.72 6.54 12.18
CA GLY A 160 -0.05 7.07 13.32
C GLY A 160 0.33 8.45 13.90
N ILE A 161 -0.34 9.54 13.49
CA ILE A 161 -0.33 10.76 14.30
C ILE A 161 -1.29 10.56 15.46
N LEU A 162 -0.71 10.47 16.64
CA LEU A 162 -1.36 10.55 17.94
C LEU A 162 -2.33 11.75 17.98
N SER A 163 -3.57 11.49 18.40
CA SER A 163 -4.30 12.39 19.28
C SER A 163 -4.81 11.59 20.47
#